data_AF-A0A494Z8I8-F1
#
_entry.id   AF-A0A494Z8I8-F1
#
_cell.length_a   1.000
_cell.length_b   1.000
_cell.length_c   1.000
_cell.angle_alpha   90.00
_cell.angle_beta   90.00
_cell.angle_gamma   90.00
#
_symmetry.space_group_name_H-M   'P 1'
#
loop_
_entity.id
_entity.type
_entity.pdbx_description
1 polymer ?
#
loop_
_entity_poly.entity_id
_entity_poly.type
_entity_poly.pdbx_seq_one_letter_code
_entity_poly.pdbx_strand_id
1 'polypeptide(L)'
;MKFTINLHSNEVGGYIERIPFIDEFERVGIDVWINEEGKLIGLPSTLRINDSERTIDIICGNIVFTRCDDEGNTIGLKDEDIELIKRSVQKKSINNSPTHKIE
;
A
#
# COMPACT_ATOMS: atom_id res chain seq x y z
N MET A 1 19.37 -12.08 -2.44
CA MET A 1 18.31 -11.18 -2.95
C MET A 1 17.66 -11.70 -4.26
N LYS A 2 17.16 -12.95 -4.31
CA LYS A 2 16.39 -13.51 -5.46
C LYS A 2 15.07 -14.17 -5.04
N PHE A 3 14.99 -14.63 -3.78
CA PHE A 3 13.80 -15.28 -3.24
C PHE A 3 12.69 -14.30 -2.84
N THR A 4 13.07 -13.13 -2.30
CA THR A 4 12.14 -12.10 -1.83
C THR A 4 11.30 -11.48 -2.96
N ILE A 5 11.93 -11.13 -4.09
CA ILE A 5 11.25 -10.52 -5.25
C ILE A 5 10.16 -11.45 -5.83
N ASN A 6 10.47 -12.74 -5.99
CA ASN A 6 9.52 -13.71 -6.56
C ASN A 6 8.34 -14.01 -5.63
N LEU A 7 8.54 -13.95 -4.31
CA LEU A 7 7.45 -14.17 -3.35
C LEU A 7 6.42 -13.03 -3.47
N HIS A 8 6.88 -11.78 -3.46
CA HIS A 8 5.98 -10.63 -3.49
C HIS A 8 5.23 -10.48 -4.81
N SER A 9 5.82 -10.87 -5.96
CA SER A 9 5.13 -10.83 -7.25
C SER A 9 3.85 -11.65 -7.29
N ASN A 10 3.83 -12.83 -6.67
CA ASN A 10 2.62 -13.65 -6.60
C ASN A 10 1.56 -13.01 -5.67
N GLU A 11 2.00 -12.45 -4.54
CA GLU A 11 1.10 -11.85 -3.55
C GLU A 11 0.45 -10.55 -4.03
N VAL A 12 1.20 -9.68 -4.74
CA VAL A 12 0.65 -8.47 -5.35
C VAL A 12 -0.05 -8.76 -6.69
N GLY A 13 0.23 -9.91 -7.30
CA GLY A 13 -0.35 -10.36 -8.56
C GLY A 13 0.24 -9.71 -9.81
N GLY A 14 1.55 -9.43 -9.82
CA GLY A 14 2.23 -8.81 -10.96
C GLY A 14 3.67 -8.33 -10.69
N TYR A 15 4.10 -7.32 -11.46
CA TYR A 15 5.39 -6.67 -11.25
C TYR A 15 5.35 -5.82 -9.98
N ILE A 16 6.36 -6.00 -9.13
CA ILE A 16 6.42 -5.34 -7.83
C ILE A 16 7.08 -3.97 -7.92
N GLU A 17 6.50 -2.99 -7.23
CA GLU A 17 7.12 -1.71 -6.93
C GLU A 17 7.08 -1.45 -5.42
N ARG A 18 8.18 -0.91 -4.86
CA ARG A 18 8.20 -0.39 -3.49
C ARG A 18 7.70 1.05 -3.50
N ILE A 19 6.79 1.41 -2.61
CA ILE A 19 6.42 2.81 -2.37
C ILE A 19 7.37 3.42 -1.32
N PRO A 20 8.22 4.42 -1.66
CA PRO A 20 9.20 4.97 -0.72
C PRO A 20 8.75 6.24 0.02
N PHE A 21 7.58 6.79 -0.30
CA PHE A 21 7.18 8.14 0.13
C PHE A 21 6.14 8.17 1.27
N ILE A 22 5.99 7.09 2.02
CA ILE A 22 5.15 7.06 3.22
C ILE A 22 6.07 7.23 4.45
N ASP A 23 6.29 8.49 4.84
CA ASP A 23 7.25 8.88 5.88
C ASP A 23 7.14 8.09 7.20
N GLU A 24 5.92 7.80 7.65
CA GLU A 24 5.67 7.07 8.89
C GLU A 24 6.20 5.63 8.82
N PHE A 25 6.10 4.99 7.64
CA PHE A 25 6.57 3.64 7.41
C PHE A 25 8.08 3.60 7.16
N GLU A 26 8.60 4.55 6.39
CA GLU A 26 10.03 4.64 6.10
C GLU A 26 10.86 4.79 7.39
N ARG A 27 10.40 5.63 8.33
CA ARG A 27 11.09 5.89 9.61
C ARG A 27 11.24 4.66 10.50
N VAL A 28 10.40 3.65 10.33
CA VAL A 28 10.42 2.42 11.14
C VAL A 28 10.81 1.18 10.32
N GLY A 29 11.26 1.40 9.08
CA GLY A 29 11.72 0.36 8.16
C GLY A 29 10.59 -0.53 7.64
N ILE A 30 9.36 -0.03 7.49
CA ILE A 30 8.27 -0.78 6.85
C ILE A 30 8.28 -0.48 5.34
N ASP A 31 8.39 -1.53 4.54
CA ASP A 31 8.23 -1.46 3.09
C ASP A 31 6.79 -1.77 2.68
N VAL A 32 6.32 -1.07 1.65
CA VAL A 32 5.00 -1.28 1.04
C VAL A 32 5.18 -1.69 -0.41
N TRP A 33 4.81 -2.94 -0.71
CA TRP A 33 4.92 -3.52 -2.04
C TRP A 33 3.55 -3.56 -2.71
N ILE A 34 3.51 -3.13 -3.96
CA ILE A 34 2.30 -3.07 -4.78
C ILE A 34 2.55 -3.69 -6.15
N ASN A 35 1.47 -3.93 -6.90
CA ASN A 35 1.56 -4.20 -8.32
C ASN A 35 1.69 -2.87 -9.09
N GLU A 36 2.84 -2.62 -9.71
CA GLU A 36 3.13 -1.39 -10.49
C GLU A 36 2.10 -1.17 -11.61
N GLU A 37 1.66 -2.26 -12.25
CA GLU A 37 0.71 -2.22 -13.37
C GLU A 37 -0.75 -2.25 -12.92
N GLY A 38 -1.02 -2.29 -11.61
CA GLY A 38 -2.36 -2.52 -11.06
C GLY A 38 -3.42 -1.53 -11.59
N LYS A 39 -3.05 -0.27 -11.79
CA LYS A 39 -3.93 0.74 -12.41
C LYS A 39 -4.17 0.46 -13.90
N LEU A 40 -3.12 0.08 -14.62
CA LEU A 40 -3.15 -0.15 -16.07
C LEU A 40 -4.01 -1.36 -16.44
N ILE A 41 -3.96 -2.41 -15.62
CA ILE A 41 -4.73 -3.65 -15.84
C ILE A 41 -6.11 -3.63 -15.19
N GLY A 42 -6.49 -2.52 -14.55
CA GLY A 42 -7.83 -2.32 -13.97
C GLY A 42 -8.09 -3.08 -12.67
N LEU A 43 -7.08 -3.28 -11.81
CA LEU A 43 -7.30 -3.82 -10.47
C LEU A 43 -8.14 -2.86 -9.61
N PRO A 44 -8.92 -3.38 -8.63
CA PRO A 44 -9.73 -2.54 -7.74
C PRO A 44 -8.87 -1.58 -6.91
N SER A 45 -9.35 -0.37 -6.68
CA SER A 45 -8.72 0.57 -5.73
C SER A 45 -8.73 0.01 -4.31
N THR A 46 -7.57 -0.01 -3.67
CA THR A 46 -7.37 -0.58 -2.33
C THR A 46 -7.00 0.47 -1.30
N LEU A 47 -6.07 1.38 -1.65
CA LEU A 47 -5.58 2.40 -0.73
C LEU A 47 -5.46 3.74 -1.45
N ARG A 48 -5.96 4.80 -0.81
CA ARG A 48 -5.79 6.18 -1.27
C ARG A 48 -4.74 6.85 -0.41
N ILE A 49 -3.65 7.29 -1.02
CA ILE A 49 -2.57 8.02 -0.36
C ILE A 49 -2.85 9.51 -0.50
N ASN A 50 -2.95 10.20 0.63
CA ASN A 50 -3.17 11.65 0.67
C ASN A 50 -2.00 12.33 1.36
N ASP A 51 -1.65 13.51 0.85
CA ASP A 51 -0.89 14.53 1.55
C ASP A 51 -1.87 15.61 1.99
N SER A 52 -2.16 15.65 3.29
CA SER A 52 -3.24 16.48 3.85
C SER A 52 -4.58 16.19 3.15
N GLU A 53 -5.21 17.18 2.52
CA GLU A 53 -6.47 17.02 1.76
C GLU A 53 -6.27 16.65 0.28
N ARG A 54 -5.01 16.60 -0.20
CA ARG A 54 -4.70 16.32 -1.61
C ARG A 54 -4.38 14.84 -1.79
N THR A 55 -5.01 14.20 -2.77
CA THR A 55 -4.61 12.85 -3.18
C THR A 55 -3.34 12.88 -3.99
N ILE A 56 -2.36 12.13 -3.51
CA ILE A 56 -1.08 11.92 -4.17
C ILE A 56 -1.16 10.68 -5.05
N ASP A 57 -1.76 9.60 -4.54
CA ASP A 57 -1.91 8.38 -5.33
C ASP A 57 -3.10 7.50 -4.91
N ILE A 58 -3.50 6.59 -5.80
CA ILE A 58 -4.47 5.53 -5.56
C ILE A 58 -3.83 4.20 -5.92
N ILE A 59 -3.59 3.36 -4.92
CA ILE A 59 -3.06 2.02 -5.11
C ILE A 59 -4.19 1.07 -5.49
N CYS A 60 -3.96 0.28 -6.54
CA CYS A 60 -4.92 -0.69 -7.04
C CYS A 60 -4.37 -2.12 -6.89
N GLY A 61 -5.19 -3.02 -6.34
CA GLY A 61 -4.81 -4.42 -6.09
C GLY A 61 -4.28 -4.70 -4.69
N ASN A 62 -3.67 -5.86 -4.51
CA ASN A 62 -3.15 -6.28 -3.22
C ASN A 62 -1.95 -5.42 -2.80
N ILE A 63 -1.83 -5.21 -1.49
CA ILE A 63 -0.71 -4.49 -0.87
C ILE A 63 -0.04 -5.45 0.11
N VAL A 64 1.28 -5.58 0.01
CA VAL A 64 2.06 -6.41 0.92
C VAL A 64 2.95 -5.51 1.75
N PHE A 65 2.81 -5.61 3.07
CA PHE A 65 3.66 -4.91 4.03
C PHE A 65 4.75 -5.84 4.54
N THR A 66 5.99 -5.36 4.55
CA THR A 66 7.12 -6.08 5.16
C THR A 66 7.98 -5.10 5.95
N ARG A 67 9.01 -5.61 6.64
CA ARG A 67 10.06 -4.78 7.23
C ARG A 67 11.40 -5.02 6.53
N CYS A 68 12.28 -4.03 6.52
CA CYS A 68 13.68 -4.17 6.17
C CYS A 68 14.57 -4.06 7.42
N ASP A 69 15.66 -4.84 7.46
CA ASP A 69 16.73 -4.66 8.43
C ASP A 69 17.81 -3.70 7.93
N ASP A 70 18.81 -3.41 8.77
CA ASP A 70 19.91 -2.49 8.45
C ASP A 70 20.80 -2.98 7.28
N GLU A 71 20.72 -4.26 6.92
CA GLU A 71 21.41 -4.85 5.78
C GLU A 71 20.56 -4.81 4.49
N GLY A 72 19.33 -4.30 4.56
CA GLY A 72 18.38 -4.22 3.45
C GLY A 72 17.70 -5.56 3.14
N ASN A 73 17.75 -6.54 4.05
CA ASN A 73 17.01 -7.78 3.90
C ASN A 73 15.55 -7.58 4.31
N THR A 74 14.64 -8.19 3.55
CA THR A 74 13.23 -8.25 3.94
C THR A 74 13.02 -9.27 5.06
N ILE A 75 12.43 -8.80 6.15
CA ILE A 75 12.10 -9.57 7.34
C ILE A 75 10.60 -9.45 7.67
N GLY A 76 10.15 -10.32 8.59
CA GLY A 76 8.77 -10.30 9.08
C GLY A 76 8.44 -9.03 9.86
N LEU A 77 7.17 -8.62 9.80
CA LEU A 77 6.63 -7.55 10.64
C LEU A 77 6.67 -7.95 12.13
N LYS A 78 6.85 -6.95 12.98
CA LYS A 78 6.62 -7.05 14.43
C LYS A 78 5.19 -6.63 14.76
N ASP A 79 4.71 -6.99 15.95
CA ASP A 79 3.37 -6.61 16.42
C ASP A 79 3.16 -5.08 16.43
N GLU A 80 4.19 -4.31 16.79
CA GLU A 80 4.16 -2.84 16.76
C GLU A 80 3.94 -2.26 15.35
N ASP A 81 4.42 -2.94 14.30
CA ASP A 81 4.24 -2.54 12.91
C ASP A 81 2.80 -2.75 12.48
N ILE A 82 2.24 -3.91 12.85
CA ILE A 82 0.87 -4.26 12.53
C ILE A 82 -0.07 -3.21 13.14
N GLU A 83 0.19 -2.82 14.39
CA GLU A 83 -0.60 -1.79 15.05
C GLU A 83 -0.40 -0.40 14.43
N LEU A 84 0.80 -0.06 13.96
CA LEU A 84 1.04 1.15 13.19
C LEU A 84 0.23 1.15 11.89
N ILE A 85 0.37 0.11 11.06
CA ILE A 85 -0.32 -0.04 9.78
C ILE A 85 -1.84 0.07 9.97
N LYS A 86 -2.42 -0.59 10.97
CA LYS A 86 -3.86 -0.51 11.26
C LYS A 86 -4.32 0.90 11.61
N ARG A 87 -3.50 1.70 12.31
CA ARG A 87 -3.83 3.09 12.64
C ARG A 87 -3.71 4.00 11.43
N SER A 88 -2.71 3.79 10.58
CA SER A 88 -2.45 4.60 9.39
C SER A 88 -3.45 4.31 8.26
N VAL A 89 -3.88 3.06 8.12
CA VAL A 89 -4.87 2.64 7.12
C VAL A 89 -6.28 2.83 7.67
N GLN A 90 -6.88 3.98 7.36
CA GLN A 90 -8.25 4.28 7.76
C GLN A 90 -9.26 3.69 6.78
N LYS A 91 -10.19 2.88 7.28
CA LYS A 91 -11.37 2.46 6.51
C LYS A 91 -12.38 3.60 6.47
N LYS A 92 -12.39 4.37 5.38
CA LYS A 92 -13.49 5.31 5.09
C LYS A 92 -14.54 4.60 4.24
N SER A 93 -15.70 4.31 4.82
CA SER A 93 -16.87 3.91 4.03
C SER A 93 -17.35 5.12 3.24
N ILE A 94 -17.46 4.97 1.93
CA ILE A 94 -18.11 5.98 1.07
C ILE A 94 -19.61 5.85 1.32
N ASN A 95 -20.19 6.75 2.13
CA ASN A 95 -21.63 6.90 2.16
C ASN A 95 -22.05 7.61 0.87
N ASN A 96 -22.84 6.95 0.03
CA ASN A 96 -23.45 7.56 -1.14
C ASN A 96 -24.35 8.72 -0.69
N SER A 97 -23.90 9.96 -0.84
CA SER A 97 -24.79 11.13 -0.84
C SER A 97 -25.63 11.13 -2.12
N PRO A 98 -26.87 11.65 -2.10
CA PRO A 98 -27.83 11.47 -3.18
C PRO A 98 -27.29 12.10 -4.47
N THR A 99 -27.37 11.35 -5.57
CA THR A 99 -27.24 11.87 -6.94
C THR A 99 -28.04 13.17 -7.06
N HIS A 100 -27.37 14.27 -7.37
CA HIS A 100 -28.04 15.48 -7.85
C HIS A 100 -28.92 15.09 -9.04
N LYS A 101 -30.24 15.06 -8.83
CA LYS A 101 -31.19 15.10 -9.93
C LYS A 101 -31.03 16.47 -10.56
N ILE A 102 -30.57 16.48 -11.80
CA ILE A 102 -30.62 17.64 -12.67
C ILE A 102 -32.08 17.70 -13.12
N GLU A 103 -32.81 18.72 -12.68
CA GLU A 103 -34.10 19.13 -13.27
C GLU A 103 -33.86 19.88 -14.58
#